data_AF-G4ABA7-F1
#
_entry.id   AF-G4ABA7-F1
#
_cell.length_a   1.000
_cell.length_b   1.000
_cell.length_c   1.000
_cell.angle_alpha   90.00
_cell.angle_beta   90.00
_cell.angle_gamma   90.00
#
_symmetry.space_group_name_H-M   'P 1'
#
loop_
_entity.id
_entity.type
_entity.pdbx_description
1 polymer ?
#
loop_
_entity_poly.entity_id
_entity_poly.type
_entity_poly.pdbx_seq_one_letter_code
_entity_poly.pdbx_strand_id
1 'polypeptide(L)'
;MGKHYSIEFKHHIVKLVLEEHWGIREAAQHFHIAAHSSVVVRLQRFEKYGINGLHRQPATARKVKMPKRKETPLCDNPQNIKALLKRIEYLEAENAILKKFKEPDEQKARQKKGTSSTR
;
A
#
# COMPACT_ATOMS: atom_id res chain seq x y z
N MET A 1 -10.63 -20.31 -28.91
CA MET A 1 -10.14 -19.15 -29.67
C MET A 1 -10.65 -17.88 -29.00
N GLY A 2 -9.77 -16.99 -28.54
CA GLY A 2 -10.19 -15.74 -27.89
C GLY A 2 -10.69 -14.73 -28.93
N LYS A 3 -11.79 -14.01 -28.66
CA LYS A 3 -12.25 -12.91 -29.51
C LYS A 3 -11.22 -11.77 -29.46
N HIS A 4 -10.62 -11.45 -30.61
CA HIS A 4 -9.69 -10.33 -30.73
C HIS A 4 -10.43 -9.10 -31.22
N TYR A 5 -10.42 -8.05 -30.41
CA TYR A 5 -10.99 -6.75 -30.77
C TYR A 5 -9.91 -5.85 -31.38
N SER A 6 -10.27 -5.13 -32.43
CA SER A 6 -9.43 -4.07 -33.01
C SER A 6 -9.18 -2.96 -31.99
N ILE A 7 -8.13 -2.17 -32.20
CA ILE A 7 -7.79 -1.04 -31.33
C ILE A 7 -8.89 0.03 -31.41
N GLU A 8 -9.35 0.33 -32.62
CA GLU A 8 -10.48 1.25 -32.88
C GLU A 8 -11.72 0.89 -32.05
N PHE A 9 -12.09 -0.40 -32.04
CA PHE A 9 -13.23 -0.87 -31.25
C PHE A 9 -13.03 -0.64 -29.74
N LYS A 10 -11.83 -0.92 -29.23
CA LYS A 10 -11.54 -0.71 -27.81
C LYS A 10 -11.55 0.78 -27.45
N HIS A 11 -11.02 1.62 -28.33
CA HIS A 11 -10.97 3.06 -28.14
C HIS A 11 -12.37 3.67 -28.18
N HIS A 12 -13.22 3.20 -29.09
CA HIS A 12 -14.62 3.61 -29.17
C HIS A 12 -15.38 3.34 -27.86
N ILE A 13 -15.21 2.15 -27.26
CA ILE A 13 -15.82 1.84 -25.96
C ILE A 13 -15.34 2.81 -24.87
N VAL A 14 -14.04 3.11 -24.85
CA VAL A 14 -13.47 4.03 -23.86
C VAL A 14 -14.04 5.44 -24.04
N LYS A 15 -14.13 5.93 -25.28
CA LYS A 15 -14.75 7.22 -25.59
C LYS A 15 -16.18 7.31 -25.12
N LEU A 16 -17.03 6.31 -25.40
CA LEU A 16 -18.43 6.33 -24.98
C LEU A 16 -18.57 6.40 -23.45
N VAL A 17 -17.72 5.69 -22.72
CA VAL A 17 -17.76 5.73 -21.25
C VAL A 17 -17.26 7.07 -20.69
N LEU A 18 -16.26 7.69 -21.31
CA LEU A 18 -15.66 8.94 -20.82
C LEU A 18 -16.37 10.21 -21.30
N GLU A 19 -16.74 10.27 -22.58
CA GLU A 19 -17.31 11.44 -23.26
C GLU A 19 -18.84 11.45 -23.15
N GLU A 20 -19.50 10.29 -23.27
CA GLU A 20 -20.96 10.18 -23.19
C GLU A 20 -21.46 9.71 -21.82
N HIS A 21 -20.56 9.58 -20.83
CA HIS A 21 -20.86 9.18 -19.45
C HIS A 21 -21.62 7.85 -19.31
N TRP A 22 -21.41 6.91 -20.24
CA TRP A 22 -22.06 5.60 -20.17
C TRP A 22 -21.66 4.80 -18.94
N GLY A 23 -22.62 4.04 -18.39
CA GLY A 23 -22.32 3.08 -17.33
C GLY A 23 -21.40 1.96 -17.83
N ILE A 24 -20.44 1.52 -17.01
CA ILE A 24 -19.53 0.41 -17.37
C ILE A 24 -20.30 -0.89 -17.70
N ARG A 25 -21.38 -1.16 -16.96
CA ARG A 25 -22.26 -2.32 -17.18
C ARG A 25 -23.09 -2.18 -18.44
N GLU A 26 -23.59 -0.96 -18.68
CA GLU A 26 -24.37 -0.61 -19.86
C GLU A 26 -23.54 -0.73 -21.14
N ALA A 27 -22.33 -0.16 -21.15
CA ALA A 27 -21.38 -0.32 -22.25
C ALA A 27 -21.04 -1.81 -22.48
N ALA A 28 -20.81 -2.58 -21.41
CA ALA A 28 -20.55 -4.01 -21.56
C ALA A 28 -21.72 -4.77 -22.19
N GLN A 29 -22.96 -4.44 -21.83
CA GLN A 29 -24.18 -5.05 -22.38
C GLN A 29 -24.38 -4.66 -23.85
N HIS A 30 -24.24 -3.37 -24.18
CA HIS A 30 -24.38 -2.84 -25.54
C HIS A 30 -23.36 -3.46 -26.51
N PHE A 31 -22.12 -3.63 -26.06
CA PHE A 31 -21.05 -4.23 -26.87
C PHE A 31 -20.94 -5.76 -26.73
N HIS A 32 -21.91 -6.41 -26.09
CA HIS A 32 -21.95 -7.86 -25.86
C HIS A 32 -20.65 -8.42 -25.25
N ILE A 33 -20.06 -7.68 -24.32
CA ILE A 33 -18.86 -8.06 -23.58
C ILE A 33 -19.28 -8.92 -22.40
N ALA A 34 -18.83 -10.17 -22.40
CA ALA A 34 -19.22 -11.16 -21.39
C ALA A 34 -18.96 -10.73 -19.93
N ALA A 35 -17.93 -9.91 -19.70
CA ALA A 35 -17.60 -9.42 -18.37
C ALA A 35 -17.35 -7.91 -18.37
N HIS A 36 -18.12 -7.15 -17.59
CA HIS A 36 -17.95 -5.71 -17.39
C HIS A 36 -16.55 -5.35 -16.86
N SER A 37 -15.90 -6.26 -16.11
CA SER A 37 -14.50 -6.11 -15.68
C SER A 37 -13.53 -5.92 -16.84
N SER A 38 -13.84 -6.44 -18.04
CA SER A 38 -13.04 -6.22 -19.24
C SER A 38 -13.06 -4.75 -19.69
N VAL A 39 -14.18 -4.05 -19.48
CA VAL A 39 -14.32 -2.62 -19.76
C VAL A 39 -13.53 -1.82 -18.73
N VAL A 40 -13.65 -2.17 -17.44
CA VAL A 40 -12.85 -1.55 -16.35
C VAL A 40 -11.35 -1.60 -16.65
N VAL A 41 -10.83 -2.79 -17.00
CA VAL A 41 -9.40 -2.96 -17.30
C VAL A 41 -8.97 -2.13 -18.51
N ARG A 42 -9.82 -1.96 -19.52
CA ARG A 42 -9.51 -1.11 -20.68
C ARG A 42 -9.44 0.36 -20.29
N LEU A 43 -10.38 0.84 -19.47
CA LEU A 43 -10.38 2.21 -18.95
C LEU A 43 -9.13 2.48 -18.13
N GLN A 44 -8.80 1.61 -17.16
CA GLN A 44 -7.59 1.75 -16.35
C GLN A 44 -6.31 1.76 -17.18
N ARG A 45 -6.23 0.92 -18.22
CA ARG A 45 -5.07 0.92 -19.14
C ARG A 45 -5.00 2.19 -19.97
N PHE A 46 -6.14 2.69 -20.43
CA PHE A 46 -6.21 3.93 -21.18
C PHE A 46 -5.84 5.14 -20.32
N GLU A 47 -6.30 5.20 -19.07
CA GLU A 47 -5.91 6.24 -18.13
C GLU A 47 -4.40 6.23 -17.87
N LYS A 48 -3.81 5.03 -17.71
CA LYS A 48 -2.39 4.90 -17.39
C LYS A 48 -1.45 5.06 -18.59
N TYR A 49 -1.85 4.65 -19.78
CA TYR A 49 -0.96 4.52 -20.94
C TYR A 49 -1.53 5.13 -22.23
N GLY A 50 -2.69 5.79 -22.17
CA GLY A 50 -3.39 6.30 -23.34
C GLY A 50 -3.77 5.20 -24.34
N ILE A 51 -3.77 5.54 -25.62
CA ILE A 51 -4.05 4.63 -26.73
C ILE A 51 -3.11 3.41 -26.72
N ASN A 52 -1.83 3.60 -26.34
CA ASN A 52 -0.84 2.52 -26.22
C ASN A 52 -1.28 1.42 -25.22
N GLY A 53 -2.09 1.76 -24.22
CA GLY A 53 -2.68 0.80 -23.28
C GLY A 53 -3.71 -0.14 -23.88
N LEU A 54 -4.31 0.23 -25.02
CA LEU A 54 -5.30 -0.58 -25.74
C LEU A 54 -4.66 -1.53 -26.76
N HIS A 55 -3.39 -1.29 -27.12
CA HIS A 55 -2.63 -2.21 -27.94
C HIS A 55 -2.50 -3.57 -27.27
N ARG A 56 -2.58 -4.63 -28.08
CA ARG A 56 -2.25 -5.97 -27.61
C ARG A 56 -0.76 -5.97 -27.32
N GLN A 57 -0.41 -6.03 -26.03
CA GLN A 57 0.94 -6.35 -25.64
C GLN A 57 1.24 -7.74 -26.19
N PRO A 58 2.31 -7.92 -26.99
CA PRO A 58 2.72 -9.25 -27.39
C PRO A 58 2.86 -10.06 -26.11
N ALA A 59 2.28 -11.26 -26.10
CA ALA A 59 2.64 -12.25 -25.12
C ALA A 59 4.09 -12.61 -25.45
N THR A 60 5.04 -11.73 -25.11
CA THR A 60 6.37 -12.21 -24.78
C THR A 60 6.07 -13.26 -23.76
N ALA A 61 6.33 -14.52 -24.12
CA ALA A 61 6.22 -15.61 -23.20
C ALA A 61 6.99 -15.12 -22.00
N ARG A 62 6.29 -14.70 -20.95
CA ARG A 62 6.95 -14.36 -19.71
C ARG A 62 7.48 -15.72 -19.33
N LYS A 63 8.75 -15.99 -19.67
CA LYS A 63 9.57 -16.94 -18.98
C LYS A 63 9.71 -16.35 -17.59
N VAL A 64 8.59 -16.30 -16.85
CA VAL A 64 8.60 -16.28 -15.42
C VAL A 64 9.16 -17.66 -15.14
N LYS A 65 10.50 -17.76 -15.10
CA LYS A 65 11.11 -18.66 -14.14
C LYS A 65 10.44 -18.22 -12.86
N MET A 66 9.40 -18.93 -12.43
CA MET A 66 8.84 -18.69 -11.11
C MET A 66 10.05 -18.71 -10.20
N PRO A 67 10.43 -17.58 -9.56
CA PRO A 67 11.43 -17.69 -8.52
C PRO A 67 10.83 -18.72 -7.56
N LYS A 68 11.50 -19.87 -7.40
CA LYS A 68 11.24 -20.75 -6.28
C LYS A 68 11.12 -19.83 -5.10
N ARG A 69 9.96 -19.87 -4.42
CA ARG A 69 9.56 -18.99 -3.33
C ARG A 69 10.82 -18.61 -2.57
N LYS A 70 11.36 -17.41 -2.84
CA LYS A 70 12.39 -16.88 -1.97
C LYS A 70 11.58 -16.62 -0.72
N GLU A 71 11.84 -17.42 0.31
CA GLU A 71 11.49 -17.06 1.67
C GLU A 71 11.69 -15.56 1.77
N THR A 72 10.63 -14.87 2.20
CA THR A 72 10.66 -13.43 2.39
C THR A 72 12.00 -13.10 3.04
N PRO A 73 12.89 -12.32 2.39
CA PRO A 73 13.81 -11.57 3.20
C PRO A 73 12.87 -10.68 4.00
N LEU A 74 12.75 -10.99 5.29
CA LEU A 74 12.50 -9.94 6.27
C LEU A 74 13.36 -8.77 5.81
N CYS A 75 12.76 -7.58 5.75
CA CYS A 75 13.46 -6.38 5.35
C CYS A 75 14.55 -6.09 6.40
N ASP A 76 15.68 -6.78 6.27
CA ASP A 76 16.97 -6.45 6.83
C ASP A 76 17.42 -5.21 6.05
N ASN A 77 16.84 -4.06 6.39
CA ASN A 77 17.42 -2.80 6.00
C ASN A 77 18.49 -2.52 7.07
N PRO A 78 19.79 -2.81 6.84
CA PRO A 78 20.83 -2.65 7.84
C PRO A 78 20.97 -1.19 8.30
N GLN A 79 20.58 -0.23 7.45
CA GLN A 79 20.43 1.18 7.83
C GLN A 79 19.45 1.39 8.99
N ASN A 80 18.38 0.58 9.09
CA ASN A 80 17.40 0.68 10.17
C ASN A 80 17.94 0.13 11.50
N ILE A 81 18.72 -0.94 11.52
CA ILE A 81 19.22 -1.52 12.78
C ILE A 81 20.11 -0.52 13.52
N LYS A 82 21.05 0.12 12.81
CA LYS A 82 21.93 1.13 13.42
C LYS A 82 21.15 2.37 13.87
N ALA A 83 20.14 2.80 13.11
CA ALA A 83 19.28 3.91 13.49
C ALA A 83 18.39 3.57 14.71
N LEU A 84 17.89 2.34 14.79
CA LEU A 84 17.10 1.83 15.91
C LEU A 84 17.93 1.75 17.19
N LEU A 85 19.17 1.24 17.12
CA LEU A 85 20.07 1.20 18.27
C LEU A 85 20.37 2.60 18.82
N LYS A 86 20.68 3.57 17.94
CA LYS A 86 20.86 4.97 18.34
C LYS A 86 19.61 5.55 19.00
N ARG A 87 18.41 5.20 18.51
CA ARG A 87 17.16 5.65 19.09
C ARG A 87 16.92 5.04 20.47
N ILE A 88 17.24 3.76 20.67
CA ILE A 88 17.15 3.09 21.98
C ILE A 88 18.09 3.76 22.98
N GLU A 89 19.36 3.94 22.62
CA GLU A 89 20.36 4.59 23.49
C GLU A 89 19.93 6.00 23.92
N TYR A 90 19.41 6.80 22.96
CA TYR A 90 18.87 8.12 23.26
C TYR A 90 17.68 8.08 24.24
N LEU A 91 16.73 7.16 24.02
CA LEU A 91 15.56 6.99 24.89
C LEU A 91 15.94 6.50 26.29
N GLU A 92 16.97 5.66 26.41
CA GLU A 92 17.47 5.19 27.71
C GLU A 92 18.11 6.34 28.51
N ALA A 93 18.88 7.21 27.85
CA ALA A 93 19.43 8.41 28.48
C ALA A 93 18.33 9.36 28.96
N GLU A 94 17.33 9.63 28.12
CA GLU A 94 16.18 10.47 28.49
C GLU A 94 15.41 9.87 29.69
N ASN A 95 15.17 8.57 29.67
CA ASN A 95 14.52 7.87 30.79
C ASN A 95 15.33 7.91 32.09
N ALA A 96 16.66 7.82 32.02
CA ALA A 96 17.53 7.92 33.19
C ALA A 96 17.43 9.31 33.84
N ILE A 97 17.42 10.37 33.02
CA ILE A 97 17.24 11.75 33.47
C ILE A 97 15.86 11.89 34.14
N LEU A 98 14.79 11.44 33.49
CA LEU A 98 13.43 11.49 34.04
C LEU A 98 13.31 10.72 35.36
N LYS A 99 13.97 9.57 35.50
CA LYS A 99 13.99 8.81 36.77
C LYS A 99 14.67 9.60 37.89
N LYS A 100 15.77 10.30 37.60
CA LYS A 100 16.44 11.16 38.60
C LYS A 100 15.56 12.30 39.10
N PHE A 101 14.70 12.84 38.24
CA PHE A 101 13.72 13.85 38.67
C PHE A 101 12.51 13.26 39.41
N LYS A 102 12.12 12.01 39.14
CA LYS A 102 11.01 11.33 39.84
C LYS A 102 11.38 10.76 41.22
N GLU A 103 12.63 10.35 41.43
CA GLU A 103 13.17 9.87 42.72
C GLU A 103 12.80 10.78 43.92
N PRO A 104 13.01 12.11 43.88
CA PRO A 104 12.70 12.99 45.02
C PRO A 104 11.20 13.13 45.29
N ASP A 105 10.35 13.09 44.26
CA ASP A 105 8.90 13.20 44.42
C ASP A 105 8.30 11.92 45.00
N GLU A 106 8.80 10.75 44.60
CA GLU A 106 8.43 9.48 45.21
C GLU A 106 8.87 9.38 46.68
N GLN A 107 10.08 9.83 47.02
CA GLN A 107 10.54 9.86 48.42
C GLN A 107 9.71 10.81 49.28
N LYS A 108 9.38 12.00 48.78
CA LYS A 108 8.46 12.93 49.46
C LYS A 108 7.07 12.35 49.63
N ALA A 109 6.54 11.65 48.62
CA ALA A 109 5.25 10.98 48.69
C ALA A 109 5.25 9.81 49.71
N ARG A 110 6.35 9.06 49.80
CA ARG A 110 6.52 7.98 50.80
C ARG A 110 6.67 8.53 52.23
N GLN A 111 7.39 9.64 52.42
CA GLN A 111 7.54 10.29 53.73
C GLN A 111 6.22 10.89 54.24
N LYS A 112 5.41 11.53 53.37
CA LYS A 112 4.09 12.07 53.74
C LYS A 112 3.09 11.00 54.19
N LYS A 113 3.19 9.77 53.66
CA LYS A 113 2.34 8.63 54.08
C LYS A 113 2.75 8.05 55.44
N GLY A 114 3.99 8.24 55.88
CA GLY A 114 4.48 7.79 57.18
C GLY A 114 4.17 8.77 58.32
N THR A 115 4.10 10.08 58.05
CA THR A 115 3.88 11.10 59.08
C THR A 115 2.42 11.40 59.37
N SER A 116 1.47 10.96 58.53
CA SER A 116 0.02 11.09 58.80
C SER A 116 -0.56 9.97 59.67
N SER A 117 0.25 9.02 60.14
CA SER A 117 -0.19 7.87 60.95
C SER A 117 0.19 7.97 62.43
N THR A 118 0.63 9.15 62.90
CA THR A 118 0.87 9.39 64.33
C THR A 118 0.20 10.70 64.75
N ARG A 119 -1.10 10.64 65.03
CA ARG A 119 -1.79 11.48 66.02
C ARG A 119 -3.06 10.79 66.48
#